data_AF-A0A7W0JSW9-F1
#
_entry.id   AF-A0A7W0JSW9-F1
#
_cell.length_a   1.000
_cell.length_b   1.000
_cell.length_c   1.000
_cell.angle_alpha   90.00
_cell.angle_beta   90.00
_cell.angle_gamma   90.00
#
_symmetry.space_group_name_H-M   'P 1'
#
loop_
_entity.id
_entity.type
_entity.pdbx_description
1 polymer ?
#
loop_
_entity_poly.entity_id
_entity_poly.type
_entity_poly.pdbx_seq_one_letter_code
_entity_poly.pdbx_strand_id
1 'polypeptide(L)'
;MPTIDYSRFYRYDELMGLLRGFADENPDYVSLETIGTSHEGRAIPVVTLTHRATGPAKDKPAYWVDGNIHSIELTASSACLYFIDWLMKERNSNADIARALDTRTFYVCPRINPDGAEWAMGDNPRYVRSSTRRYPFDEDPLDGLITEDLDGDGRILQMRVADPNGPWKKHPQQPSLLVRRAPTDAPGGDYFRVFAEGRIENYDGVSVTVAGVTGNAQGLDLNRNFPSNWRQEFEQLGA
;
A
#
# COMPACT_ATOMS: atom_id res chain seq x y z
N MET A 1 11.21 -23.35 -6.89
CA MET A 1 10.73 -22.23 -6.04
C MET A 1 9.60 -21.58 -6.80
N PRO A 2 8.59 -21.00 -6.12
CA PRO A 2 7.53 -20.29 -6.81
C PRO A 2 8.12 -19.19 -7.70
N THR A 3 7.60 -19.04 -8.91
CA THR A 3 8.03 -17.98 -9.84
C THR A 3 7.23 -16.72 -9.55
N ILE A 4 7.93 -15.62 -9.28
CA ILE A 4 7.30 -14.32 -9.04
C ILE A 4 7.30 -13.50 -10.33
N ASP A 5 6.11 -13.16 -10.81
CA ASP A 5 5.88 -12.10 -11.77
C ASP A 5 5.87 -10.74 -11.05
N TYR A 6 6.90 -9.92 -11.31
CA TYR A 6 7.05 -8.58 -10.74
C TYR A 6 6.35 -7.48 -11.56
N SER A 7 5.64 -7.83 -12.62
CA SER A 7 4.87 -6.87 -13.43
C SER A 7 3.47 -6.57 -12.86
N ARG A 8 3.08 -7.26 -11.78
CA ARG A 8 1.77 -7.12 -11.13
C ARG A 8 1.84 -7.22 -9.62
N PHE A 9 0.75 -6.82 -8.97
CA PHE A 9 0.51 -7.07 -7.55
C PHE A 9 -0.33 -8.34 -7.35
N TYR A 10 -0.11 -9.01 -6.23
CA TYR A 10 -0.82 -10.24 -5.87
C TYR A 10 -1.96 -9.97 -4.90
N ARG A 11 -3.13 -10.53 -5.19
CA ARG A 11 -4.23 -10.67 -4.22
C ARG A 11 -3.81 -11.56 -3.06
N TYR A 12 -4.51 -11.44 -1.93
CA TYR A 12 -4.16 -12.11 -0.69
C TYR A 12 -3.95 -13.62 -0.85
N ASP A 13 -4.86 -14.32 -1.52
CA ASP A 13 -4.76 -15.77 -1.68
C ASP A 13 -3.56 -16.19 -2.55
N GLU A 14 -3.27 -15.42 -3.60
CA GLU A 14 -2.09 -15.66 -4.44
C GLU A 14 -0.79 -15.39 -3.66
N LEU A 15 -0.74 -14.29 -2.91
CA LEU A 15 0.37 -13.98 -2.02
C LEU A 15 0.60 -15.13 -1.03
N MET A 16 -0.45 -15.58 -0.34
CA MET A 16 -0.36 -16.71 0.60
C MET A 16 0.09 -18.00 -0.09
N GLY A 17 -0.36 -18.25 -1.33
CA GLY A 17 0.12 -19.37 -2.16
C GLY A 17 1.61 -19.31 -2.42
N LEU A 18 2.14 -18.14 -2.80
CA LEU A 18 3.58 -17.92 -2.99
C LEU A 18 4.36 -18.17 -1.69
N LEU A 19 3.90 -17.62 -0.56
CA LEU A 19 4.59 -17.77 0.73
C LEU A 19 4.63 -19.23 1.20
N ARG A 20 3.52 -19.98 1.03
CA ARG A 20 3.49 -21.42 1.30
C ARG A 20 4.46 -22.17 0.38
N GLY A 21 4.48 -21.85 -0.92
CA GLY A 21 5.41 -22.44 -1.87
C GLY A 21 6.88 -22.25 -1.46
N PHE A 22 7.26 -21.06 -0.95
CA PHE A 22 8.62 -20.86 -0.42
C PHE A 22 8.92 -21.76 0.79
N ALA A 23 7.97 -21.89 1.72
CA ALA A 23 8.10 -22.72 2.92
C ALA A 23 8.21 -24.22 2.58
N ASP A 24 7.34 -24.71 1.70
CA ASP A 24 7.27 -26.11 1.31
C ASP A 24 8.52 -26.56 0.53
N GLU A 25 9.06 -25.69 -0.31
CA GLU A 25 10.22 -26.01 -1.14
C GLU A 25 11.57 -25.78 -0.44
N ASN A 26 11.61 -25.00 0.64
CA ASN A 26 12.85 -24.70 1.39
C ASN A 26 12.66 -24.89 2.90
N PRO A 27 12.25 -26.09 3.37
CA PRO A 27 11.91 -26.34 4.77
C PRO A 27 13.10 -26.32 5.73
N ASP A 28 14.34 -26.22 5.24
CA ASP A 28 15.53 -26.00 6.07
C ASP A 28 15.81 -24.51 6.33
N TYR A 29 15.19 -23.62 5.54
CA TYR A 29 15.44 -22.17 5.56
C TYR A 29 14.21 -21.33 5.86
N VAL A 30 13.03 -21.77 5.43
CA VAL A 30 11.80 -20.96 5.41
C VAL A 30 10.76 -21.60 6.32
N SER A 31 10.09 -20.82 7.17
CA SER A 31 8.77 -21.18 7.74
C SER A 31 7.79 -20.05 7.51
N LEU A 32 6.51 -20.40 7.48
CA LEU A 32 5.41 -19.46 7.45
C LEU A 32 4.60 -19.61 8.73
N GLU A 33 4.39 -18.51 9.44
CA GLU A 33 3.54 -18.43 10.62
C GLU A 33 2.51 -17.31 10.48
N THR A 34 1.48 -17.36 11.31
CA THR A 34 0.47 -16.29 11.42
C THR A 34 0.65 -15.59 12.75
N ILE A 35 0.91 -14.28 12.73
CA ILE A 35 1.14 -13.48 13.95
C ILE A 35 -0.12 -12.81 14.48
N GLY A 36 -1.21 -12.89 13.74
CA GLY A 36 -2.49 -12.31 14.12
C GLY A 36 -3.53 -12.45 13.03
N THR A 37 -4.70 -11.90 13.31
CA THR A 37 -5.83 -11.85 12.41
C THR A 37 -6.24 -10.40 12.21
N SER A 38 -6.47 -10.01 10.97
CA SER A 38 -6.91 -8.68 10.59
C SER A 38 -8.35 -8.40 11.04
N HIS A 39 -8.82 -7.18 10.82
CA HIS A 39 -10.17 -6.78 11.22
C HIS A 39 -11.25 -7.60 10.50
N GLU A 40 -11.04 -7.91 9.22
CA GLU A 40 -11.95 -8.71 8.39
C GLU A 40 -11.62 -10.21 8.40
N GLY A 41 -10.79 -10.68 9.34
CA GLY A 41 -10.58 -12.11 9.56
C GLY A 41 -9.46 -12.76 8.73
N ARG A 42 -8.62 -12.00 8.03
CA ARG A 42 -7.49 -12.53 7.26
C ARG A 42 -6.28 -12.77 8.17
N ALA A 43 -5.57 -13.87 7.97
CA ALA A 43 -4.33 -14.13 8.68
C ALA A 43 -3.25 -13.11 8.27
N ILE A 44 -2.44 -12.64 9.22
CA ILE A 44 -1.30 -11.77 8.98
C ILE A 44 -0.04 -12.66 8.92
N PRO A 45 0.52 -12.91 7.71
CA PRO A 45 1.59 -13.87 7.54
C PRO A 45 2.96 -13.30 7.86
N VAL A 46 3.79 -14.09 8.54
CA VAL A 46 5.23 -13.83 8.71
C VAL A 46 6.01 -15.01 8.16
N VAL A 47 6.99 -14.71 7.32
CA VAL A 47 7.98 -15.64 6.82
C VAL A 47 9.23 -15.53 7.68
N THR A 48 9.61 -16.62 8.34
CA THR A 48 10.92 -16.75 8.98
C THR A 48 11.92 -17.26 7.97
N LEU A 49 13.06 -16.58 7.80
CA LEU A 49 14.18 -16.99 6.95
C LEU A 49 15.44 -17.14 7.80
N THR A 50 15.91 -18.38 7.96
CA THR A 50 17.17 -18.70 8.66
C THR A 50 17.57 -20.13 8.39
N HIS A 51 18.87 -20.43 8.34
CA HIS A 51 19.33 -21.80 8.19
C HIS A 51 19.16 -22.59 9.49
N ARG A 52 18.20 -23.52 9.55
CA ARG A 52 17.86 -24.24 10.78
C ARG A 52 18.99 -25.14 11.31
N ALA A 53 19.86 -25.63 10.43
CA ALA A 53 20.98 -26.49 10.80
C ALA A 53 22.03 -25.79 11.68
N THR A 54 22.14 -24.46 11.60
CA THR A 54 23.11 -23.68 12.39
C THR A 54 22.53 -23.14 13.71
N GLY A 55 21.28 -23.49 14.02
CA GLY A 55 20.63 -23.18 15.30
C GLY A 55 19.19 -22.68 15.15
N PRO A 56 18.40 -22.66 16.24
CA PRO A 56 17.03 -22.20 16.23
C PRO A 56 16.90 -20.71 15.86
N ALA A 57 15.83 -20.35 15.15
CA ALA A 57 15.55 -18.98 14.71
C ALA A 57 15.55 -17.95 15.85
N LYS A 58 14.97 -18.34 16.99
CA LYS A 58 14.86 -17.50 18.21
C LYS A 58 16.19 -17.24 18.92
N ASP A 59 17.22 -18.05 18.65
CA ASP A 59 18.53 -17.95 19.32
C ASP A 59 19.52 -17.08 18.52
N LYS A 60 19.14 -16.67 17.29
CA LYS A 60 19.94 -15.83 16.42
C LYS A 60 19.44 -14.38 16.44
N PRO A 61 20.32 -13.37 16.29
CA PRO A 61 19.91 -11.99 16.10
C PRO A 61 18.90 -11.84 14.96
N ALA A 62 17.83 -11.10 15.22
CA ALA A 62 16.70 -10.98 14.31
C ALA A 62 16.71 -9.64 13.56
N TYR A 63 16.28 -9.68 12.29
CA TYR A 63 15.95 -8.51 11.50
C TYR A 63 14.48 -8.59 11.06
N TRP A 64 13.71 -7.57 11.38
CA TRP A 64 12.30 -7.48 11.02
C TRP A 64 12.14 -6.64 9.76
N VAL A 65 11.37 -7.15 8.80
CA VAL A 65 11.00 -6.46 7.56
C VAL A 65 9.51 -6.58 7.39
N ASP A 66 8.81 -5.47 7.21
CA ASP A 66 7.39 -5.51 6.87
C ASP A 66 7.08 -4.57 5.71
N GLY A 67 5.93 -4.80 5.10
CA GLY A 67 5.42 -3.99 4.01
C GLY A 67 3.90 -3.84 4.07
N ASN A 68 3.43 -2.81 3.37
CA ASN A 68 2.01 -2.59 3.08
C ASN A 68 1.18 -2.43 4.36
N ILE A 69 1.68 -1.60 5.29
CA ILE A 69 0.92 -1.11 6.45
C ILE A 69 -0.14 -0.09 6.03
N HIS A 70 0.20 0.78 5.08
CA HIS A 70 -0.78 1.54 4.29
C HIS A 70 -1.25 0.68 3.13
N SER A 71 -2.56 0.69 2.90
CA SER A 71 -3.27 -0.27 2.05
C SER A 71 -2.92 -0.16 0.58
N ILE A 72 -2.79 1.08 0.10
CA ILE A 72 -2.53 1.40 -1.32
C ILE A 72 -1.05 1.32 -1.69
N GLU A 73 -0.14 1.19 -0.72
CA GLU A 73 1.31 1.13 -0.93
C GLU A 73 1.78 -0.29 -1.25
N LEU A 74 1.15 -0.93 -2.24
CA LEU A 74 1.33 -2.35 -2.59
C LEU A 74 2.76 -2.71 -3.00
N THR A 75 3.55 -1.74 -3.47
CA THR A 75 4.96 -1.91 -3.82
C THR A 75 5.79 -2.42 -2.64
N ALA A 76 5.47 -2.01 -1.41
CA ALA A 76 6.17 -2.50 -0.21
C ALA A 76 5.99 -4.02 -0.01
N SER A 77 4.81 -4.55 -0.35
CA SER A 77 4.54 -5.99 -0.32
C SER A 77 5.40 -6.73 -1.35
N SER A 78 5.54 -6.15 -2.54
CA SER A 78 6.37 -6.70 -3.62
C SER A 78 7.86 -6.67 -3.27
N ALA A 79 8.32 -5.62 -2.58
CA ALA A 79 9.70 -5.53 -2.10
C ALA A 79 10.00 -6.61 -1.06
N CYS A 80 9.06 -6.92 -0.16
CA CYS A 80 9.20 -8.03 0.79
C CYS A 80 9.28 -9.39 0.07
N LEU A 81 8.43 -9.61 -0.93
CA LEU A 81 8.48 -10.81 -1.77
C LEU A 81 9.83 -10.93 -2.51
N TYR A 82 10.31 -9.84 -3.10
CA TYR A 82 11.62 -9.78 -3.74
C TYR A 82 12.74 -10.14 -2.76
N PHE A 83 12.68 -9.62 -1.53
CA PHE A 83 13.67 -9.91 -0.50
C PHE A 83 13.72 -11.40 -0.13
N ILE A 84 12.55 -12.03 0.04
CA ILE A 84 12.44 -13.49 0.28
C ILE A 84 13.04 -14.27 -0.90
N ASP A 85 12.61 -13.96 -2.12
CA ASP A 85 13.04 -14.64 -3.35
C ASP A 85 14.55 -14.50 -3.58
N TRP A 86 15.09 -13.30 -3.39
CA TRP A 86 16.52 -13.00 -3.52
C TRP A 86 17.36 -13.78 -2.52
N LEU A 87 16.99 -13.76 -1.23
CA LEU A 87 17.70 -14.53 -0.20
C LEU A 87 17.71 -16.02 -0.51
N MET A 88 16.59 -16.57 -1.01
CA MET A 88 16.52 -17.98 -1.36
C MET A 88 17.31 -18.31 -2.63
N LYS A 89 17.22 -17.51 -3.69
CA LYS A 89 17.97 -17.76 -4.94
C LYS A 89 19.48 -17.68 -4.76
N GLU A 90 19.95 -16.71 -3.97
CA GLU A 90 21.37 -16.41 -3.87
C GLU A 90 22.10 -17.14 -2.72
N ARG A 91 21.38 -17.92 -1.89
CA ARG A 91 21.94 -18.59 -0.71
C ARG A 91 23.15 -19.50 -0.98
N ASN A 92 23.26 -20.04 -2.19
CA ASN A 92 24.34 -20.96 -2.59
C ASN A 92 25.45 -20.29 -3.43
N SER A 93 25.17 -19.14 -4.03
CA SER A 93 26.06 -18.40 -4.92
C SER A 93 26.72 -17.19 -4.25
N ASN A 94 26.12 -16.67 -3.18
CA ASN A 94 26.58 -15.47 -2.49
C ASN A 94 26.95 -15.79 -1.03
N ALA A 95 28.25 -15.70 -0.74
CA ALA A 95 28.79 -16.02 0.59
C ALA A 95 28.25 -15.11 1.72
N ASP A 96 27.92 -13.86 1.42
CA ASP A 96 27.35 -12.95 2.42
C ASP A 96 25.90 -13.31 2.78
N ILE A 97 25.11 -13.74 1.79
CA ILE A 97 23.74 -14.20 2.02
C ILE A 97 23.73 -15.54 2.77
N ALA A 98 24.60 -16.48 2.38
CA ALA A 98 24.77 -17.73 3.10
C ALA A 98 25.11 -17.48 4.58
N ARG A 99 26.14 -16.66 4.83
CA ARG A 99 26.54 -16.24 6.18
C ARG A 99 25.42 -15.50 6.91
N ALA A 100 24.62 -14.69 6.22
CA ALA A 100 23.48 -14.02 6.81
C ALA A 100 22.41 -15.00 7.29
N LEU A 101 22.02 -15.97 6.48
CA LEU A 101 21.06 -17.01 6.86
C LEU A 101 21.60 -17.95 7.95
N ASP A 102 22.90 -18.22 7.97
CA ASP A 102 23.53 -19.04 9.00
C ASP A 102 23.53 -18.37 10.37
N THR A 103 23.72 -17.06 10.44
CA THR A 103 23.99 -16.34 11.69
C THR A 103 22.87 -15.41 12.15
N ARG A 104 21.85 -15.16 11.31
CA ARG A 104 20.71 -14.28 11.63
C ARG A 104 19.38 -14.96 11.30
N THR A 105 18.31 -14.35 11.79
CA THR A 105 16.94 -14.66 11.40
C THR A 105 16.29 -13.44 10.80
N PHE A 106 15.68 -13.58 9.62
CA PHE A 106 14.85 -12.53 9.05
C PHE A 106 13.39 -12.91 9.24
N TYR A 107 12.62 -12.03 9.86
CA TYR A 107 11.16 -12.14 9.94
C TYR A 107 10.58 -11.15 8.96
N VAL A 108 9.92 -11.65 7.92
CA VAL A 108 9.39 -10.85 6.83
C VAL A 108 7.87 -10.93 6.85
N CYS A 109 7.18 -9.80 7.01
CA CYS A 109 5.73 -9.68 6.95
C CYS A 109 5.32 -8.90 5.68
N PRO A 110 5.08 -9.58 4.53
CA PRO A 110 4.86 -8.89 3.26
C PRO A 110 3.56 -8.07 3.24
N ARG A 111 2.61 -8.35 4.12
CA ARG A 111 1.31 -7.65 4.13
C ARG A 111 0.76 -7.57 5.55
N ILE A 112 1.13 -6.48 6.23
CA ILE A 112 0.63 -6.15 7.57
C ILE A 112 -0.86 -5.83 7.55
N ASN A 113 -1.32 -5.13 6.51
CA ASN A 113 -2.71 -4.70 6.36
C ASN A 113 -3.38 -5.42 5.17
N PRO A 114 -3.78 -6.70 5.33
CA PRO A 114 -4.36 -7.46 4.23
C PRO A 114 -5.73 -6.95 3.80
N ASP A 115 -6.53 -6.40 4.73
CA ASP A 115 -7.92 -6.01 4.42
C ASP A 115 -7.98 -4.83 3.46
N GLY A 116 -7.27 -3.75 3.78
CA GLY A 116 -7.31 -2.58 2.92
C GLY A 116 -6.56 -2.78 1.61
N ALA A 117 -5.54 -3.64 1.57
CA ALA A 117 -4.92 -4.05 0.30
C ALA A 117 -5.92 -4.79 -0.62
N GLU A 118 -6.77 -5.66 -0.04
CA GLU A 118 -7.82 -6.37 -0.80
C GLU A 118 -8.92 -5.43 -1.29
N TRP A 119 -9.24 -4.38 -0.53
CA TRP A 119 -10.12 -3.30 -0.97
C TRP A 119 -9.51 -2.49 -2.11
N ALA A 120 -8.22 -2.16 -2.03
CA ALA A 120 -7.53 -1.35 -3.03
C ALA A 120 -7.37 -2.08 -4.39
N MET A 121 -7.26 -3.41 -4.37
CA MET A 121 -7.12 -4.22 -5.59
C MET A 121 -8.43 -4.83 -6.08
N GLY A 122 -9.57 -4.52 -5.43
CA GLY A 122 -10.89 -5.08 -5.74
C GLY A 122 -11.33 -4.83 -7.17
N ASP A 123 -12.28 -5.64 -7.66
CA ASP A 123 -12.94 -5.38 -8.95
C ASP A 123 -13.62 -3.99 -8.94
N ASN A 124 -14.12 -3.59 -7.77
CA ASN A 124 -14.48 -2.21 -7.47
C ASN A 124 -13.50 -1.68 -6.41
N PRO A 125 -12.37 -1.07 -6.84
CA PRO A 125 -11.32 -0.67 -5.92
C PRO A 125 -11.81 0.43 -4.98
N ARG A 126 -11.34 0.42 -3.74
CA ARG A 126 -11.61 1.49 -2.78
C ARG A 126 -10.34 2.16 -2.33
N TYR A 127 -10.34 3.49 -2.35
CA TYR A 127 -9.24 4.28 -1.82
C TYR A 127 -9.38 4.44 -0.29
N VAL A 128 -8.68 3.60 0.45
CA VAL A 128 -8.51 3.74 1.91
C VAL A 128 -7.03 3.83 2.20
N ARG A 129 -6.58 4.88 2.89
CA ARG A 129 -5.14 5.08 3.16
C ARG A 129 -4.57 3.92 3.99
N SER A 130 -5.25 3.56 5.08
CA SER A 130 -4.76 2.56 6.02
C SER A 130 -5.84 1.56 6.41
N SER A 131 -6.53 1.64 7.55
CA SER A 131 -7.41 0.55 7.98
C SER A 131 -8.81 0.59 7.34
N THR A 132 -9.40 -0.59 7.07
CA THR A 132 -10.83 -0.70 6.69
C THR A 132 -11.77 -0.52 7.89
N ARG A 133 -11.22 -0.61 9.11
CA ARG A 133 -11.97 -0.41 10.35
C ARG A 133 -12.53 1.01 10.41
N ARG A 134 -13.81 1.10 10.79
CA ARG A 134 -14.45 2.39 11.06
C ARG A 134 -13.83 3.08 12.28
N TYR A 135 -13.33 4.29 12.08
CA TYR A 135 -12.74 5.19 13.07
C TYR A 135 -12.40 6.55 12.43
N PRO A 136 -12.60 7.69 13.11
CA PRO A 136 -13.20 7.81 14.44
C PRO A 136 -14.74 7.83 14.39
N PHE A 137 -15.32 7.88 13.19
CA PHE A 137 -16.76 7.98 12.98
C PHE A 137 -17.35 6.68 12.43
N ASP A 138 -18.58 6.40 12.82
CA ASP A 138 -19.37 5.29 12.28
C ASP A 138 -20.21 5.71 11.06
N GLU A 139 -20.26 6.99 10.72
CA GLU A 139 -21.08 7.55 9.64
C GLU A 139 -20.20 7.86 8.43
N ASP A 140 -20.73 7.64 7.22
CA ASP A 140 -20.03 8.02 5.99
C ASP A 140 -20.09 9.56 5.80
N PRO A 141 -19.05 10.17 5.21
CA PRO A 141 -19.07 11.60 4.90
C PRO A 141 -20.28 11.95 4.03
N LEU A 142 -20.95 13.04 4.40
CA LEU A 142 -22.20 13.49 3.75
C LEU A 142 -21.96 14.30 2.47
N ASP A 143 -20.75 14.81 2.25
CA ASP A 143 -20.46 15.80 1.22
C ASP A 143 -19.04 15.68 0.62
N GLY A 144 -18.91 16.22 -0.59
CA GLY A 144 -17.64 16.36 -1.29
C GLY A 144 -17.37 15.29 -2.35
N LEU A 145 -16.12 15.25 -2.83
CA LEU A 145 -15.62 14.30 -3.80
C LEU A 145 -15.41 12.94 -3.14
N ILE A 146 -16.29 11.99 -3.48
CA ILE A 146 -16.21 10.58 -3.13
C ILE A 146 -15.39 9.87 -4.20
N THR A 147 -14.19 9.47 -3.83
CA THR A 147 -13.28 8.75 -4.73
C THR A 147 -13.81 7.34 -5.03
N GLU A 148 -14.13 7.07 -6.29
CA GLU A 148 -14.65 5.79 -6.77
C GLU A 148 -14.28 5.58 -8.23
N ASP A 149 -14.25 4.32 -8.67
CA ASP A 149 -14.08 3.94 -10.06
C ASP A 149 -15.42 4.17 -10.80
N LEU A 150 -15.47 5.19 -11.66
CA LEU A 150 -16.71 5.63 -12.30
C LEU A 150 -17.00 4.87 -13.59
N ASP A 151 -15.96 4.43 -14.30
CA ASP A 151 -16.10 3.73 -15.58
C ASP A 151 -15.97 2.20 -15.47
N GLY A 152 -15.61 1.70 -14.29
CA GLY A 152 -15.55 0.28 -13.96
C GLY A 152 -14.35 -0.43 -14.58
N ASP A 153 -13.27 0.29 -14.92
CA ASP A 153 -12.05 -0.29 -15.49
C ASP A 153 -11.13 -0.95 -14.45
N GLY A 154 -11.53 -0.93 -13.18
CA GLY A 154 -10.79 -1.47 -12.04
C GLY A 154 -9.69 -0.53 -11.54
N ARG A 155 -9.74 0.76 -11.90
CA ARG A 155 -8.77 1.77 -11.49
C ARG A 155 -9.49 3.02 -11.03
N ILE A 156 -8.81 3.74 -10.14
CA ILE A 156 -9.21 5.08 -9.73
C ILE A 156 -8.08 6.00 -10.17
N LEU A 157 -8.35 6.82 -11.18
CA LEU A 157 -7.34 7.67 -11.80
C LEU A 157 -7.46 9.13 -11.37
N GLN A 158 -6.62 9.98 -11.95
CA GLN A 158 -6.76 11.42 -11.84
C GLN A 158 -7.48 11.97 -13.08
N MET A 159 -8.58 12.68 -12.86
CA MET A 159 -9.37 13.33 -13.90
C MET A 159 -8.88 14.75 -14.17
N ARG A 160 -8.84 15.13 -15.45
CA ARG A 160 -8.63 16.51 -15.88
C ARG A 160 -9.97 17.16 -16.17
N VAL A 161 -10.33 18.14 -15.37
CA VAL A 161 -11.56 18.91 -15.57
C VAL A 161 -11.20 20.24 -16.19
N ALA A 162 -11.73 20.51 -17.38
CA ALA A 162 -11.52 21.79 -18.06
C ALA A 162 -12.07 22.93 -17.18
N ASP A 163 -11.21 23.90 -16.87
CA ASP A 163 -11.57 25.10 -16.14
C ASP A 163 -10.71 26.24 -16.66
N PRO A 164 -11.27 27.29 -17.27
CA PRO A 164 -10.53 28.47 -17.74
C PRO A 164 -9.75 29.23 -16.66
N ASN A 165 -10.00 28.94 -15.38
CA ASN A 165 -9.27 29.46 -14.23
C ASN A 165 -8.40 28.39 -13.55
N GLY A 166 -8.27 27.21 -14.16
CA GLY A 166 -7.55 26.08 -13.64
C GLY A 166 -6.07 26.35 -13.38
N PRO A 167 -5.48 25.74 -12.34
CA PRO A 167 -4.06 25.94 -11.99
C PRO A 167 -3.09 25.23 -12.94
N TRP A 168 -3.57 24.34 -13.80
CA TRP A 168 -2.74 23.47 -14.65
C TRP A 168 -2.98 23.73 -16.13
N LYS A 169 -1.93 23.57 -16.95
CA LYS A 169 -1.99 23.57 -18.41
C LYS A 169 -1.22 22.37 -18.97
N LYS A 170 -1.47 21.99 -20.22
CA LYS A 170 -0.71 20.92 -20.89
C LYS A 170 0.77 21.31 -21.01
N HIS A 171 1.67 20.34 -20.82
CA HIS A 171 3.09 20.54 -21.11
C HIS A 171 3.27 20.77 -22.62
N PRO A 172 4.03 21.80 -23.07
CA PRO A 172 4.07 22.21 -24.47
C PRO A 172 4.63 21.15 -25.41
N GLN A 173 5.60 20.34 -24.96
CA GLN A 173 6.18 19.24 -25.75
C GLN A 173 5.55 17.87 -25.47
N GLN A 174 4.79 17.73 -24.38
CA GLN A 174 4.20 16.44 -23.96
C GLN A 174 2.77 16.67 -23.46
N PRO A 175 1.78 16.82 -24.36
CA PRO A 175 0.43 17.22 -23.97
C PRO A 175 -0.29 16.26 -23.01
N SER A 176 0.22 15.04 -22.86
CA SER A 176 -0.20 14.07 -21.86
C SER A 176 0.27 14.40 -20.44
N LEU A 177 1.15 15.37 -20.23
CA LEU A 177 1.54 15.84 -18.90
C LEU A 177 0.93 17.21 -18.61
N LEU A 178 0.75 17.51 -17.33
CA LEU A 178 0.33 18.82 -16.85
C LEU A 178 1.49 19.55 -16.18
N VAL A 179 1.58 20.85 -16.42
CA VAL A 179 2.50 21.77 -15.76
C VAL A 179 1.74 22.89 -15.09
N ARG A 180 2.31 23.45 -14.02
CA ARG A 180 1.71 24.58 -13.33
C ARG A 180 1.62 25.78 -14.29
N ARG A 181 0.47 26.44 -14.28
CA ARG A 181 0.27 27.70 -14.98
C ARG A 181 1.21 28.78 -14.42
N ALA A 182 1.81 29.56 -15.30
CA ALA A 182 2.62 30.72 -14.95
C ALA A 182 1.72 31.94 -14.69
N PRO A 183 2.13 32.89 -13.82
CA PRO A 183 1.38 34.12 -13.59
C PRO A 183 1.15 34.96 -14.87
N THR A 184 1.98 34.79 -15.89
CA THR A 184 1.92 35.50 -17.18
C THR A 184 1.01 34.83 -18.21
N ASP A 185 0.46 33.65 -17.92
CA ASP A 185 -0.45 32.96 -18.83
C ASP A 185 -1.79 33.70 -18.92
N ALA A 186 -2.29 33.91 -20.14
CA ALA A 186 -3.52 34.67 -20.40
C ALA A 186 -4.76 34.05 -19.73
N PRO A 187 -5.74 34.85 -19.27
CA PRO A 187 -7.03 34.30 -18.82
C PRO A 187 -7.76 33.57 -19.96
N GLY A 188 -8.58 32.57 -19.64
CA GLY A 188 -9.44 31.92 -20.62
C GLY A 188 -8.79 30.86 -21.51
N GLY A 189 -7.56 30.43 -21.20
CA GLY A 189 -6.86 29.37 -21.94
C GLY A 189 -7.35 27.95 -21.61
N ASP A 190 -6.83 26.97 -22.35
CA ASP A 190 -7.03 25.53 -22.10
C ASP A 190 -6.35 25.09 -20.80
N TYR A 191 -7.03 25.37 -19.68
CA TYR A 191 -6.57 25.06 -18.34
C TYR A 191 -7.45 24.01 -17.66
N PHE A 192 -6.88 23.41 -16.62
CA PHE A 192 -7.46 22.25 -15.96
C PHE A 192 -7.36 22.34 -14.45
N ARG A 193 -8.37 21.81 -13.78
CA ARG A 193 -8.26 21.26 -12.42
C ARG A 193 -7.97 19.76 -12.53
N VAL A 194 -7.34 19.24 -11.49
CA VAL A 194 -7.07 17.80 -11.36
C VAL A 194 -7.76 17.33 -10.10
N PHE A 195 -8.59 16.30 -10.24
CA PHE A 195 -9.30 15.64 -9.15
C PHE A 195 -9.01 14.14 -9.20
N ALA A 196 -9.18 13.45 -8.07
CA ALA A 196 -9.36 12.00 -8.13
C ALA A 196 -10.65 11.69 -8.90
N GLU A 197 -10.67 10.56 -9.58
CA GLU A 197 -11.88 9.99 -10.13
C GLU A 197 -12.91 9.75 -9.04
N GLY A 198 -14.16 10.14 -9.30
CA GLY A 198 -15.22 10.01 -8.32
C GLY A 198 -16.41 10.95 -8.52
N ARG A 199 -17.44 10.71 -7.72
CA ARG A 199 -18.67 11.52 -7.68
C ARG A 199 -18.54 12.67 -6.69
N ILE A 200 -19.09 13.82 -7.04
CA ILE A 200 -19.21 14.96 -6.11
C ILE A 200 -20.65 14.99 -5.59
N GLU A 201 -20.81 14.85 -4.28
CA GLU A 201 -22.10 14.99 -3.61
C GLU A 201 -22.27 16.40 -3.03
N ASN A 202 -23.50 16.94 -3.11
CA ASN A 202 -23.86 18.27 -2.62
C ASN A 202 -23.03 19.43 -3.19
N TYR A 203 -22.72 19.39 -4.50
CA TYR A 203 -21.97 20.44 -5.17
C TYR A 203 -22.72 21.79 -5.14
N ASP A 204 -22.14 22.80 -4.50
CA ASP A 204 -22.68 24.16 -4.36
C ASP A 204 -22.50 25.04 -5.62
N GLY A 205 -21.90 24.48 -6.68
CA GLY A 205 -21.56 25.20 -7.92
C GLY A 205 -20.24 25.96 -7.89
N VAL A 206 -19.52 25.95 -6.77
CA VAL A 206 -18.31 26.77 -6.56
C VAL A 206 -17.16 25.96 -5.99
N SER A 207 -17.39 25.24 -4.90
CA SER A 207 -16.39 24.56 -4.09
C SER A 207 -16.51 23.05 -4.25
N VAL A 208 -15.35 22.38 -4.36
CA VAL A 208 -15.26 20.93 -4.27
C VAL A 208 -14.47 20.62 -3.02
N THR A 209 -15.16 20.23 -1.95
CA THR A 209 -14.54 19.63 -0.77
C THR A 209 -14.09 18.21 -1.12
N VAL A 210 -12.92 17.79 -0.65
CA VAL A 210 -12.50 16.39 -0.78
C VAL A 210 -13.09 15.63 0.40
N ALA A 211 -13.93 14.63 0.13
CA ALA A 211 -14.52 13.82 1.19
C ALA A 211 -13.38 13.15 1.97
N GLY A 212 -13.35 13.34 3.30
CA GLY A 212 -12.33 12.75 4.17
C GLY A 212 -11.23 13.68 4.69
N VAL A 213 -11.19 14.96 4.32
CA VAL A 213 -10.37 15.96 5.04
C VAL A 213 -11.01 16.32 6.40
N THR A 214 -12.34 16.18 6.52
CA THR A 214 -13.13 16.55 7.70
C THR A 214 -13.96 15.42 8.31
N GLY A 215 -13.92 14.19 7.76
CA GLY A 215 -14.73 13.09 8.27
C GLY A 215 -14.75 11.82 7.41
N ASN A 216 -13.61 11.14 7.28
CA ASN A 216 -13.60 9.79 6.70
C ASN A 216 -13.91 8.76 7.81
N ALA A 217 -14.87 7.87 7.58
CA ALA A 217 -15.13 6.73 8.46
C ALA A 217 -13.92 5.78 8.53
N GLN A 218 -13.00 5.77 7.56
CA GLN A 218 -11.76 4.97 7.56
C GLN A 218 -10.50 5.81 7.80
N GLY A 219 -10.52 6.62 8.86
CA GLY A 219 -9.41 7.51 9.26
C GLY A 219 -8.29 6.84 10.07
N LEU A 220 -8.47 5.60 10.54
CA LEU A 220 -7.45 4.92 11.35
C LEU A 220 -6.18 4.63 10.55
N ASP A 221 -5.08 5.29 10.93
CA ASP A 221 -3.73 5.06 10.40
C ASP A 221 -2.96 4.07 11.29
N LEU A 222 -2.69 2.87 10.76
CA LEU A 222 -1.98 1.81 11.49
C LEU A 222 -0.52 2.16 11.79
N ASN A 223 0.11 3.04 11.00
CA ASN A 223 1.50 3.45 11.20
C ASN A 223 1.69 4.31 12.46
N ARG A 224 0.59 4.74 13.09
CA ARG A 224 0.57 5.69 14.20
C ARG A 224 0.45 5.08 15.59
N ASN A 225 0.55 3.76 15.67
CA ASN A 225 0.29 2.99 16.89
C ASN A 225 1.52 2.24 17.43
N PHE A 226 2.72 2.58 16.97
CA PHE A 226 3.94 1.98 17.53
C PHE A 226 4.24 2.55 18.93
N PRO A 227 4.64 1.70 19.91
CA PRO A 227 4.97 2.17 21.26
C PRO A 227 6.13 3.16 21.30
N SER A 228 7.07 3.05 20.36
CA SER A 228 8.18 3.99 20.21
C SER A 228 7.68 5.27 19.55
N ASN A 229 7.94 6.42 20.17
CA ASN A 229 7.51 7.74 19.68
C ASN A 229 5.99 7.88 19.50
N TRP A 230 5.19 7.13 20.26
CA TRP A 230 3.74 7.33 20.29
C TRP A 230 3.41 8.77 20.70
N ARG A 231 2.44 9.37 20.02
CA ARG A 231 1.92 10.72 20.29
C ARG A 231 0.40 10.74 20.11
N GLN A 232 -0.27 11.81 20.49
CA GLN A 232 -1.71 11.92 20.22
C GLN A 232 -1.96 12.30 18.75
N GLU A 233 -3.11 11.93 18.18
CA GLU A 233 -3.40 12.09 16.75
C GLU A 233 -3.20 13.52 16.24
N PHE A 234 -3.53 14.54 17.04
CA PHE A 234 -3.34 15.94 16.66
C PHE A 234 -1.86 16.37 16.57
N GLU A 235 -0.93 15.59 17.13
CA GLU A 235 0.51 15.85 17.08
C GLU A 235 1.21 15.07 15.97
N GLN A 236 0.48 14.18 15.30
CA GLN A 236 0.98 13.30 14.27
C GLN A 236 0.57 13.83 12.89
N LEU A 237 1.20 14.93 12.47
CA LEU A 237 1.11 15.40 11.10
C LEU A 237 1.67 14.32 10.17
N GLY A 238 0.85 13.85 9.23
CA GLY A 238 1.09 12.60 8.49
C GLY A 238 2.43 12.51 7.75
N ALA A 239 2.80 11.27 7.42
CA ALA A 239 3.89 10.94 6.50
C ALA A 239 3.50 11.22 5.03
#